data_AF-A0A7W1QCU0-F1
#
_entry.id   AF-A0A7W1QCU0-F1
#
_cell.length_a   1.000
_cell.length_b   1.000
_cell.length_c   1.000
_cell.angle_alpha   90.00
_cell.angle_beta   90.00
_cell.angle_gamma   90.00
#
_symmetry.space_group_name_H-M   'P 1'
#
loop_
_entity.id
_entity.type
_entity.pdbx_description
1 polymer ?
#
loop_
_entity_poly.entity_id
_entity_poly.type
_entity_poly.pdbx_seq_one_letter_code
_entity_poly.pdbx_strand_id
1 'polypeptide(L)'
;GKANILGEGGFVKVVSDQGGGPVLGVHMIGPHVTDLIAEAMLITNWEAVPAEVAALMHPHPSLSEGIGEAHLALAGKPLHTA
;
A
#
# COMPACT_ATOMS: atom_id res chain seq x y z
N GLY A 1 -10.51 2.60 5.40
CA GLY A 1 -11.96 2.63 5.74
C GLY A 1 -12.52 1.26 6.09
N LYS A 2 -12.44 0.29 5.16
CA LYS A 2 -13.08 -1.03 5.31
C LYS A 2 -12.67 -1.82 6.56
N ALA A 3 -11.42 -1.74 6.99
CA ALA A 3 -10.92 -2.42 8.21
C ALA A 3 -11.74 -2.09 9.47
N ASN A 4 -12.10 -0.81 9.66
CA ASN A 4 -12.93 -0.39 10.81
C ASN A 4 -14.36 -0.94 10.74
N ILE A 5 -14.91 -1.13 9.54
CA ILE A 5 -16.25 -1.71 9.34
C ILE A 5 -16.24 -3.19 9.73
N LEU A 6 -15.17 -3.92 9.37
CA LEU A 6 -15.00 -5.33 9.70
C LEU A 6 -14.59 -5.57 11.16
N GLY A 7 -14.10 -4.54 11.85
CA GLY A 7 -13.53 -4.67 13.19
C GLY A 7 -12.21 -5.44 13.21
N GLU A 8 -11.51 -5.50 12.08
CA GLU A 8 -10.28 -6.26 11.89
C GLU A 8 -9.08 -5.31 11.76
N GLY A 9 -8.06 -5.52 12.58
CA GLY A 9 -6.82 -4.75 12.57
C GLY A 9 -5.78 -5.26 11.58
N GLY A 10 -4.79 -4.44 11.29
CA GLY A 10 -3.71 -4.78 10.38
C GLY A 10 -2.90 -3.55 9.96
N PHE A 11 -1.84 -3.78 9.20
CA PHE A 11 -1.06 -2.71 8.59
C PHE A 11 -0.35 -3.18 7.32
N VAL A 12 0.01 -2.20 6.48
CA VAL A 12 0.84 -2.38 5.29
C VAL A 12 2.15 -1.64 5.52
N LYS A 13 3.27 -2.31 5.29
CA LYS A 13 4.61 -1.73 5.30
C LYS A 13 5.21 -1.85 3.91
N VAL A 14 5.61 -0.73 3.33
CA VAL A 14 6.32 -0.67 2.05
C VAL A 14 7.78 -0.30 2.31
N VAL A 15 8.70 -0.98 1.65
CA VAL A 15 10.13 -0.71 1.66
C VAL A 15 10.53 -0.29 0.26
N SER A 16 11.10 0.89 0.10
CA SER A 16 11.61 1.41 -1.17
C SER A 16 13.10 1.72 -1.07
N ASP A 17 13.77 1.79 -2.21
CA ASP A 17 15.12 2.31 -2.28
C ASP A 17 15.18 3.78 -1.84
N GLN A 18 16.35 4.22 -1.40
CA GLN A 18 16.58 5.58 -0.95
C GLN A 18 16.38 6.58 -2.10
N GLY A 19 16.05 7.82 -1.75
CA GLY A 19 15.87 8.88 -2.74
C GLY A 19 14.61 8.75 -3.61
N GLY A 20 13.64 7.92 -3.21
CA GLY A 20 12.40 7.71 -3.96
C GLY A 20 12.54 6.72 -5.11
N GLY A 21 13.50 5.80 -5.02
CA GLY A 21 13.68 4.71 -5.96
C GLY A 21 12.60 3.62 -5.85
N PRO A 22 12.78 2.50 -6.58
CA PRO A 22 11.80 1.43 -6.68
C PRO A 22 11.34 0.84 -5.35
N VAL A 23 10.12 0.32 -5.32
CA VAL A 23 9.61 -0.49 -4.22
C VAL A 23 10.34 -1.84 -4.20
N LEU A 24 11.07 -2.10 -3.12
CA LEU A 24 11.84 -3.33 -2.90
C LEU A 24 11.00 -4.44 -2.27
N GLY A 25 9.93 -4.08 -1.55
CA GLY A 25 9.08 -5.06 -0.91
C GLY A 25 7.85 -4.46 -0.22
N VAL A 26 6.80 -5.25 -0.13
CA VAL A 26 5.57 -4.91 0.58
C VAL A 26 5.24 -6.04 1.56
N HIS A 27 5.04 -5.68 2.82
CA HIS A 27 4.68 -6.60 3.90
C HIS A 27 3.32 -6.20 4.45
N MET A 28 2.44 -7.19 4.64
CA MET A 28 1.07 -6.93 5.08
C MET A 28 0.68 -7.91 6.18
N ILE A 29 -0.03 -7.40 7.18
CA ILE A 29 -0.70 -8.20 8.21
C ILE A 29 -2.14 -7.72 8.28
N GLY A 30 -3.09 -8.65 8.24
CA GLY A 30 -4.52 -8.33 8.29
C GLY A 30 -5.38 -9.34 7.53
N PRO A 31 -6.68 -9.07 7.41
CA PRO A 31 -7.60 -9.90 6.64
C PRO A 31 -7.32 -9.79 5.13
N HIS A 32 -7.58 -10.87 4.38
CA HIS A 32 -7.46 -10.92 2.93
C HIS A 32 -6.07 -10.53 2.35
N VAL A 33 -5.01 -10.54 3.15
CA VAL A 33 -3.66 -10.18 2.67
C VAL A 33 -3.16 -11.10 1.55
N THR A 34 -3.62 -12.35 1.52
CA THR A 34 -3.31 -13.31 0.44
C THR A 34 -3.93 -12.93 -0.91
N ASP A 35 -5.02 -12.17 -0.90
CA ASP A 35 -5.63 -11.62 -2.12
C ASP A 35 -4.91 -10.33 -2.54
N LEU A 36 -4.57 -9.49 -1.55
CA LEU A 36 -3.87 -8.21 -1.76
C LEU A 36 -2.41 -8.38 -2.21
N ILE A 37 -1.77 -9.51 -1.89
CA ILE A 37 -0.36 -9.77 -2.26
C ILE A 37 -0.14 -9.80 -3.77
N ALA A 38 -1.17 -10.05 -4.57
CA ALA A 38 -1.07 -9.99 -6.03
C ALA A 38 -0.73 -8.58 -6.53
N GLU A 39 -1.30 -7.54 -5.90
CA GLU A 39 -0.99 -6.16 -6.20
C GLU A 39 0.45 -5.81 -5.79
N ALA A 40 0.86 -6.23 -4.59
CA ALA A 40 2.24 -6.08 -4.13
C ALA A 40 3.26 -6.73 -5.06
N MET A 41 2.99 -7.95 -5.53
CA MET A 41 3.82 -8.67 -6.50
C MET A 41 3.97 -7.89 -7.80
N LEU A 42 2.89 -7.29 -8.30
CA LEU A 42 2.91 -6.46 -9.50
C LEU A 42 3.78 -5.22 -9.30
N ILE A 43 3.61 -4.51 -8.18
CA ILE A 43 4.37 -3.31 -7.82
C ILE A 43 5.89 -3.61 -7.78
N THR A 44 6.29 -4.67 -7.08
CA THR A 44 7.72 -5.03 -6.96
C THR A 44 8.32 -5.50 -8.28
N ASN A 45 7.59 -6.26 -9.09
CA ASN A 45 8.11 -6.77 -10.37
C ASN A 45 8.11 -5.71 -11.48
N TRP A 46 7.25 -4.70 -11.37
CA TRP A 46 7.29 -3.51 -12.21
C TRP A 46 8.47 -2.59 -11.83
N GLU A 47 9.11 -2.79 -10.67
CA GLU A 47 10.08 -1.83 -10.11
C GLU A 47 9.47 -0.43 -9.95
N ALA A 48 8.16 -0.38 -9.67
CA ALA A 48 7.43 0.88 -9.57
C ALA A 48 8.02 1.75 -8.46
N VAL A 49 8.08 3.07 -8.70
CA VAL A 49 8.45 4.01 -7.64
C VAL A 49 7.21 4.39 -6.81
N PRO A 50 7.34 4.72 -5.52
CA PRO A 50 6.17 4.98 -4.67
C PRO A 50 5.22 6.05 -5.19
N ALA A 51 5.74 7.07 -5.86
CA ALA A 51 4.92 8.14 -6.45
C ALA A 51 3.99 7.65 -7.58
N GLU A 52 4.37 6.61 -8.33
CA GLU A 52 3.53 6.04 -9.39
C GLU A 52 2.34 5.28 -8.79
N VAL A 53 2.61 4.45 -7.77
CA VAL A 53 1.56 3.69 -7.07
C VAL A 53 0.64 4.63 -6.30
N ALA A 54 1.19 5.68 -5.67
CA ALA A 54 0.42 6.69 -4.95
C ALA A 54 -0.57 7.47 -5.84
N ALA A 55 -0.34 7.51 -7.16
CA ALA A 55 -1.23 8.14 -8.13
C ALA A 55 -2.38 7.23 -8.59
N LEU A 56 -2.34 5.94 -8.25
CA LEU A 56 -3.40 4.99 -8.61
C LEU A 56 -4.62 5.18 -7.70
N MET A 57 -5.81 4.94 -8.27
CA MET A 57 -7.06 5.03 -7.53
C MET A 57 -7.45 3.67 -6.96
N HIS A 58 -7.31 3.52 -5.64
CA HIS A 58 -7.88 2.37 -4.93
C HIS A 58 -9.39 2.57 -4.70
N PRO A 59 -10.21 1.52 -4.88
CA PRO A 59 -11.64 1.62 -4.61
C PRO A 59 -11.92 1.94 -3.14
N HIS A 60 -12.89 2.82 -2.88
CA HIS A 60 -13.37 3.12 -1.53
C HIS A 60 -14.81 2.57 -1.32
N PRO A 61 -15.11 1.93 -0.16
CA PRO A 61 -14.19 1.48 0.88
C PRO A 61 -13.60 0.10 0.53
N SER A 62 -12.27 -0.06 0.63
CA SER A 62 -11.61 -1.36 0.41
C SER A 62 -10.41 -1.56 1.34
N LEU A 63 -9.87 -2.78 1.38
CA LEU A 63 -8.63 -3.05 2.13
C LEU A 63 -7.38 -2.64 1.32
N SER A 64 -7.48 -2.62 -0.02
CA SER A 64 -6.38 -2.20 -0.90
C SER A 64 -6.07 -0.71 -0.77
N GLU A 65 -6.99 0.10 -0.23
CA GLU A 65 -6.69 1.48 0.22
C GLU A 65 -5.45 1.54 1.12
N GLY A 66 -5.19 0.52 1.95
CA GLY A 66 -4.00 0.47 2.80
C GLY A 66 -2.68 0.36 2.02
N ILE A 67 -2.69 -0.24 0.84
CA ILE A 67 -1.53 -0.27 -0.07
C ILE A 67 -1.32 1.14 -0.65
N GLY A 68 -2.36 1.76 -1.17
CA GLY A 68 -2.27 3.14 -1.70
C GLY A 68 -1.79 4.14 -0.65
N GLU A 69 -2.34 4.08 0.56
CA GLU A 69 -1.97 4.95 1.68
C GLU A 69 -0.50 4.78 2.08
N ALA A 70 0.01 3.54 2.10
CA ALA A 70 1.42 3.29 2.42
C ALA A 70 2.38 3.88 1.37
N HIS A 71 1.99 3.90 0.09
CA HIS A 71 2.78 4.54 -0.97
C HIS A 71 2.65 6.07 -0.93
N LEU A 72 1.47 6.61 -0.61
CA LEU A 72 1.27 8.04 -0.35
C LEU A 72 2.15 8.55 0.79
N ALA A 73 2.28 7.77 1.87
CA ALA A 73 3.17 8.08 2.99
C ALA A 73 4.64 8.14 2.54
N LEU A 74 5.12 7.17 1.75
CA LEU A 74 6.48 7.20 1.17
C LEU A 74 6.68 8.36 0.19
N ALA A 75 5.63 8.77 -0.53
CA ALA A 75 5.65 9.93 -1.42
C ALA A 75 5.53 11.28 -0.67
N GLY A 76 5.45 11.28 0.66
CA GLY A 76 5.38 12.47 1.50
C GLY A 76 4.03 13.19 1.46
N LYS A 77 2.94 12.49 1.09
CA LYS A 77 1.59 13.06 0.99
C LYS A 77 0.52 12.12 1.61
N PRO A 78 0.68 11.65 2.85
CA PRO A 78 -0.33 10.81 3.47
C PRO A 78 -1.65 11.56 3.66
N LEU A 79 -2.77 10.83 3.65
CA LEU A 79 -4.13 11.36 3.83
C LEU A 79 -4.77 10.87 5.14
N HIS A 80 -4.53 9.61 5.52
CA HIS A 80 -5.24 8.95 6.62
C HIS A 80 -4.31 8.42 7.73
N THR A 81 -2.99 8.43 7.52
CA THR A 81 -1.99 8.00 8.52
C THR A 81 -0.80 8.94 8.52
N ALA A 82 -0.51 9.58 9.67
CA ALA A 82 0.67 10.42 9.86
C ALA A 82 1.85 9.63 10.44
#